data_AF-A0A7W1R9Q0-F1
#
_entry.id   AF-A0A7W1R9Q0-F1
#
_cell.length_a   1.000
_cell.length_b   1.000
_cell.length_c   1.000
_cell.angle_alpha   90.00
_cell.angle_beta   90.00
_cell.angle_gamma   90.00
#
_symmetry.space_group_name_H-M   'P 1'
#
loop_
_entity.id
_entity.type
_entity.pdbx_description
1 polymer ?
#
loop_
_entity_poly.entity_id
_entity_poly.type
_entity_poly.pdbx_seq_one_letter_code
_entity_poly.pdbx_strand_id
1 'polypeptide(L)'
;TKVERPYTDWQFKENDCLVFGRETRGLPEELLSANHERCLTIPMLNRKVRSLNLATSVAIVLAEALRQTGAFKSRDEGRTRNHPT
;
A
#
# COMPACT_ATOMS: atom_id res chain seq x y z
N THR A 1 0.00 -16.49 -10.14
CA THR A 1 -0.74 -15.49 -10.94
C THR A 1 0.02 -14.18 -10.91
N LYS A 2 0.52 -13.72 -12.06
CA LYS A 2 1.44 -12.57 -12.15
C LYS A 2 0.62 -11.32 -12.36
N VAL A 3 0.42 -10.58 -11.29
CA VAL A 3 -0.28 -9.30 -11.33
C VAL A 3 0.63 -8.27 -12.01
N GLU A 4 0.15 -7.63 -13.07
CA GLU A 4 0.99 -6.78 -13.92
C GLU A 4 1.00 -5.30 -13.50
N ARG A 5 -0.05 -4.83 -12.81
CA ARG A 5 -0.20 -3.40 -12.48
C ARG A 5 0.77 -2.96 -11.37
N PRO A 6 1.71 -2.04 -11.64
CA PRO A 6 2.54 -1.44 -10.62
C PRO A 6 1.72 -0.68 -9.58
N TYR A 7 2.13 -0.73 -8.31
CA TYR A 7 1.47 0.02 -7.23
C TYR A 7 1.45 1.54 -7.46
N THR A 8 2.40 2.08 -8.23
CA THR A 8 2.48 3.50 -8.58
C THR A 8 1.39 3.96 -9.54
N ASP A 9 0.82 3.04 -10.31
CA ASP A 9 -0.22 3.34 -11.30
C ASP A 9 -1.63 3.30 -10.68
N TRP A 10 -1.71 2.91 -9.40
CA TRP A 10 -2.95 2.90 -8.64
C TRP A 10 -3.26 4.29 -8.08
N GLN A 11 -4.54 4.64 -8.06
CA GLN A 11 -5.05 5.87 -7.44
C GLN A 11 -5.59 5.54 -6.04
N PHE A 12 -4.77 5.78 -5.02
CA PHE A 12 -5.14 5.52 -3.62
C PHE A 12 -6.14 6.55 -3.11
N LYS A 13 -7.08 6.10 -2.29
CA LYS A 13 -8.06 6.91 -1.56
C LYS A 13 -7.84 6.80 -0.06
N GLU A 14 -8.28 7.80 0.69
CA GLU A 14 -8.04 7.92 2.14
C GLU A 14 -8.57 6.72 2.96
N ASN A 15 -9.63 6.06 2.47
CA ASN A 15 -10.25 4.91 3.13
C ASN A 15 -9.86 3.56 2.50
N ASP A 16 -8.82 3.52 1.66
CA ASP A 16 -8.37 2.28 1.06
C ASP A 16 -7.71 1.37 2.10
N CYS A 17 -8.01 0.07 2.02
CA CYS A 17 -7.40 -0.96 2.85
C CYS A 17 -6.30 -1.68 2.07
N LEU A 18 -5.06 -1.64 2.58
CA LEU A 18 -3.94 -2.36 2.01
C LEU A 18 -3.86 -3.77 2.62
N VAL A 19 -4.09 -4.80 1.81
CA VAL A 19 -4.07 -6.20 2.24
C VAL A 19 -2.79 -6.86 1.76
N PHE A 20 -2.00 -7.39 2.70
CA PHE A 20 -0.76 -8.09 2.40
C PHE A 20 -0.82 -9.55 2.83
N GLY A 21 -0.21 -10.41 2.02
CA GLY A 21 -0.09 -11.84 2.30
C GLY A 21 0.97 -12.15 3.36
N ARG A 22 0.98 -13.40 3.84
CA ARG A 22 2.04 -13.88 4.73
C ARG A 22 3.35 -13.97 3.95
N GLU A 23 4.47 -13.60 4.56
CA GLU A 23 5.78 -13.59 3.92
C GLU A 23 6.15 -14.92 3.22
N THR A 24 5.74 -16.05 3.80
CA THR A 24 6.05 -17.38 3.27
C THR A 24 5.04 -17.93 2.27
N ARG A 25 3.78 -17.48 2.30
CA ARG A 25 2.68 -18.08 1.51
C ARG A 25 1.93 -17.09 0.62
N GLY A 26 2.25 -15.80 0.69
CA GLY A 26 1.52 -14.76 -0.02
C GLY A 26 0.06 -14.66 0.41
N LEU A 27 -0.77 -14.09 -0.47
CA LEU A 27 -2.22 -14.07 -0.33
C LEU A 27 -2.81 -15.39 -0.86
N PRO A 28 -3.90 -15.90 -0.26
CA PRO A 28 -4.67 -17.00 -0.84
C PRO A 28 -5.04 -16.72 -2.30
N GLU A 29 -4.87 -17.72 -3.17
CA GLU A 29 -5.14 -17.59 -4.61
C GLU A 29 -6.61 -17.22 -4.91
N GLU A 30 -7.54 -17.67 -4.06
CA GLU A 30 -8.96 -17.31 -4.13
C GLU A 30 -9.20 -15.81 -3.93
N LEU A 31 -8.49 -15.17 -2.99
CA LEU A 31 -8.58 -13.73 -2.77
C LEU A 31 -7.96 -12.93 -3.92
N LEU A 32 -6.84 -13.42 -4.47
CA LEU A 32 -6.20 -12.82 -5.64
C LEU A 32 -7.09 -12.91 -6.87
N SER A 33 -7.72 -14.06 -7.11
CA SER A 33 -8.62 -14.28 -8.24
C SER A 33 -9.89 -13.44 -8.12
N ALA A 34 -10.48 -13.34 -6.93
CA ALA A 34 -11.68 -12.55 -6.69
C ALA A 34 -11.44 -11.03 -6.79
N ASN A 35 -10.21 -10.56 -6.61
CA ASN A 35 -9.86 -9.14 -6.60
C ASN A 35 -8.76 -8.79 -7.59
N HIS A 36 -8.67 -9.52 -8.71
CA HIS A 36 -7.54 -9.43 -9.64
C HIS A 36 -7.29 -7.99 -10.14
N GLU A 37 -8.34 -7.22 -10.37
CA GLU A 37 -8.26 -5.81 -10.81
C GLU A 37 -7.69 -4.84 -9.76
N ARG A 38 -7.78 -5.23 -8.48
CA ARG A 38 -7.27 -4.48 -7.32
C ARG A 38 -5.93 -5.00 -6.83
N CYS A 39 -5.41 -6.05 -7.45
CA CYS A 39 -4.09 -6.55 -7.11
C CYS A 39 -3.03 -5.62 -7.69
N LEU A 40 -2.01 -5.31 -6.89
CA LEU A 40 -0.90 -4.45 -7.25
C LEU A 40 0.42 -5.20 -7.06
N THR A 41 1.43 -4.85 -7.85
CA THR A 41 2.79 -5.40 -7.72
C THR A 41 3.81 -4.31 -7.44
N ILE A 42 4.86 -4.65 -6.70
CA ILE A 42 6.06 -3.81 -6.55
C ILE A 42 7.07 -4.28 -7.60
N PRO A 43 7.38 -3.49 -8.64
CA PRO A 43 8.34 -3.89 -9.66
C PRO A 43 9.71 -4.18 -9.03
N MET A 44 10.26 -5.36 -9.34
CA MET A 44 11.60 -5.76 -8.91
C MET A 44 12.50 -5.92 -10.14
N LEU A 45 13.55 -5.10 -10.25
CA LEU A 45 14.47 -5.09 -11.39
C LEU A 45 15.33 -6.37 -11.46
N ASN A 46 15.65 -6.97 -10.32
CA ASN A 46 16.50 -8.15 -10.25
C ASN A 46 15.68 -9.44 -10.06
N ARG A 47 15.65 -10.29 -11.09
CA ARG A 47 14.96 -11.60 -11.05
C ARG A 47 15.56 -12.61 -10.07
N LYS A 48 16.78 -12.40 -9.57
CA LYS A 48 17.42 -13.27 -8.56
C LYS A 48 16.93 -12.98 -7.13
N VAL A 49 16.30 -11.83 -6.89
CA VAL A 49 15.73 -11.50 -5.59
C VAL A 49 14.34 -12.11 -5.51
N ARG A 50 14.12 -13.01 -4.55
CA ARG A 50 12.89 -13.82 -4.46
C ARG A 50 11.66 -13.00 -4.09
N SER A 51 11.84 -11.96 -3.27
CA SER A 51 10.83 -10.98 -2.87
C SER A 51 11.46 -9.97 -1.91
N LEU A 52 10.84 -8.80 -1.73
CA LEU A 52 11.13 -7.94 -0.58
C LEU A 52 10.58 -8.59 0.70
N ASN A 53 11.16 -8.25 1.85
CA ASN A 53 10.53 -8.63 3.12
C ASN A 53 9.16 -7.92 3.25
N LEU A 54 8.25 -8.52 4.02
CA LEU A 54 6.88 -8.02 4.15
C LEU A 54 6.85 -6.57 4.68
N ALA A 55 7.68 -6.24 5.66
CA ALA A 55 7.74 -4.90 6.25
C ALA A 55 8.12 -3.81 5.24
N THR A 56 9.10 -4.07 4.38
CA THR A 56 9.55 -3.15 3.32
C THR A 56 8.46 -3.01 2.26
N SER A 57 7.81 -4.11 1.87
CA SER A 57 6.68 -4.04 0.94
C SER A 57 5.53 -3.18 1.46
N VAL A 58 5.16 -3.35 2.74
CA VAL A 58 4.14 -2.52 3.41
C VAL A 58 4.57 -1.05 3.41
N ALA A 59 5.81 -0.76 3.82
CA ALA A 59 6.31 0.60 3.91
C ALA A 59 6.30 1.33 2.56
N ILE A 60 6.72 0.65 1.48
CA ILE A 60 6.73 1.22 0.12
C ILE A 60 5.33 1.61 -0.33
N VAL A 61 4.37 0.68 -0.23
CA VAL A 61 3.01 0.92 -0.73
C VAL A 61 2.27 1.93 0.15
N LEU A 62 2.45 1.85 1.47
CA LEU A 62 1.83 2.80 2.40
C LEU A 62 2.38 4.22 2.19
N ALA A 63 3.69 4.38 2.02
CA ALA A 63 4.28 5.70 1.78
C ALA A 63 3.72 6.34 0.50
N GLU A 64 3.54 5.56 -0.57
CA GLU A 64 2.93 6.04 -1.81
C GLU A 64 1.45 6.40 -1.62
N ALA A 65 0.69 5.57 -0.92
CA ALA A 65 -0.70 5.85 -0.61
C ALA A 65 -0.85 7.17 0.18
N LEU A 66 -0.03 7.36 1.23
CA LEU A 66 -0.01 8.59 2.02
C LEU A 66 0.44 9.81 1.21
N ARG A 67 1.36 9.62 0.24
CA ARG A 67 1.82 10.67 -0.67
C ARG A 67 0.69 11.12 -1.59
N GLN A 68 -0.08 10.19 -2.14
CA GLN A 68 -1.19 10.48 -3.04
C GLN A 68 -2.38 11.11 -2.31
N THR A 69 -2.70 10.65 -1.09
CA THR A 69 -3.84 11.17 -0.31
C THR A 69 -3.51 12.46 0.45
N GLY A 70 -2.25 12.89 0.46
CA GLY A 70 -1.82 14.07 1.22
C GLY A 70 -1.80 13.85 2.74
N ALA A 71 -1.99 12.61 3.21
CA ALA A 71 -2.11 12.26 4.62
C ALA A 71 -0.87 12.53 5.47
N PHE A 72 0.30 12.77 4.85
CA PHE A 72 1.49 13.26 5.55
C PHE A 72 1.29 14.63 6.21
N LYS A 73 0.40 15.47 5.65
CA LYS A 73 0.16 16.84 6.10
C LYS A 73 -0.93 16.93 7.18
N SER A 74 -1.76 15.89 7.34
CA SER A 74 -2.98 15.92 8.15
C SER A 74 -2.77 15.89 9.66
N ARG A 75 -1.53 15.93 10.16
CA ARG A 75 -1.23 15.75 11.59
C ARG A 75 -0.95 17.04 12.37
N ASP A 76 -0.99 18.20 11.73
CA ASP A 76 -0.67 19.49 12.38
C ASP A 76 -1.81 20.52 12.45
N GLU A 77 -2.97 20.30 11.84
CA GLU A 77 -4.04 21.32 11.81
C GLU A 77 -5.08 21.20 12.96
N GLY A 78 -4.73 20.49 14.05
CA GLY A 78 -5.67 20.15 15.13
C GLY A 78 -5.34 20.60 16.56
N ARG A 79 -4.16 21.18 16.84
CA ARG A 79 -3.77 21.55 18.23
C ARG A 79 -4.05 23.01 18.62
N THR A 80 -4.61 23.83 17.73
CA THR A 80 -4.87 25.25 18.02
C THR A 80 -6.32 25.66 17.79
N ARG A 81 -7.28 25.08 18.52
CA ARG A 81 -8.58 25.74 18.71
C ARG A 81 -9.12 25.61 20.15
N ASN A 82 -9.00 26.74 20.85
CA ASN A 82 -9.96 27.34 21.78
C ASN A 82 -9.91 26.90 23.26
N HIS A 83 -9.10 27.61 24.05
CA HIS A 83 -9.38 27.88 25.46
C HIS A 83 -10.11 29.24 25.54
N PRO A 84 -11.41 29.30 25.85
CA PRO A 84 -12.07 30.58 26.09
C PRO A 84 -11.70 31.09 27.50
N THR A 85 -11.40 32.39 27.56
CA THR A 85 -11.34 33.21 28.78
C THR A 85 -12.61 33.11 29.62
#